data_AF-A0A1Y3A7I5-F1
#
_entry.id   AF-A0A1Y3A7I5-F1
#
_cell.length_a   1.000
_cell.length_b   1.000
_cell.length_c   1.000
_cell.angle_alpha   90.00
_cell.angle_beta   90.00
_cell.angle_gamma   90.00
#
_symmetry.space_group_name_H-M   'P 1'
#
loop_
_entity.id
_entity.type
_entity.pdbx_description
1 polymer ?
#
loop_
_entity_poly.entity_id
_entity_poly.type
_entity_poly.pdbx_seq_one_letter_code
_entity_poly.pdbx_strand_id
1 'polypeptide(L)'
;MSETDERDPSELTDEEWRERLSEEEYRVLRESGTEAKFSGEYVDHHPDDGEYRCRACGTVLFEAETKYESGCGWPAFYAAEEESVTTTIDTSHGMRRTEVRCA
;
A
#
# COMPACT_ATOMS: atom_id res chain seq x y z
N MET A 1 13.17 17.03 13.93
CA MET A 1 11.89 16.31 13.91
C MET A 1 11.56 16.18 12.43
N SER A 2 12.04 15.17 11.72
CA SER A 2 11.77 13.75 11.98
C SER A 2 12.99 12.89 11.65
N GLU A 3 13.31 12.00 12.57
CA GLU A 3 14.29 10.94 12.41
C GLU A 3 13.67 9.92 11.45
N THR A 4 14.06 9.98 10.17
CA THR A 4 13.84 8.87 9.24
C THR A 4 14.74 7.75 9.74
N ASP A 5 14.15 6.70 10.33
CA ASP A 5 14.86 5.50 10.75
C ASP A 5 15.64 4.95 9.53
N GLU A 6 16.96 5.18 9.50
CA GLU A 6 17.88 4.88 8.38
C GLU A 6 18.11 3.37 8.17
N ARG A 7 17.24 2.51 8.71
CA ARG A 7 17.33 1.06 8.55
C ARG A 7 16.56 0.63 7.32
N ASP A 8 17.18 -0.21 6.52
CA ASP A 8 16.57 -0.71 5.32
C ASP A 8 15.29 -1.51 5.68
N PRO A 9 14.12 -1.17 5.11
CA PRO A 9 12.86 -1.85 5.39
C PRO A 9 12.90 -3.37 5.16
N SER A 10 13.82 -3.85 4.33
CA SER A 10 14.01 -5.27 4.06
C SER A 10 14.76 -6.01 5.18
N GLU A 11 15.49 -5.30 6.04
CA GLU A 11 16.25 -5.88 7.16
C GLU A 11 15.45 -6.00 8.45
N LEU A 12 14.27 -5.38 8.51
CA LEU A 12 13.40 -5.39 9.68
C LEU A 12 12.70 -6.74 9.87
N THR A 13 12.71 -7.22 11.11
CA THR A 13 12.04 -8.46 11.49
C THR A 13 10.52 -8.30 11.54
N ASP A 14 9.80 -9.42 11.48
CA ASP A 14 8.34 -9.40 11.58
C ASP A 14 7.83 -8.87 12.93
N GLU A 15 8.60 -9.06 14.02
CA GLU A 15 8.31 -8.47 15.33
C GLU A 15 8.40 -6.93 15.28
N GLU A 16 9.46 -6.38 14.69
CA GLU A 16 9.62 -4.92 14.53
C GLU A 16 8.51 -4.32 13.65
N TRP A 17 8.09 -5.02 12.60
CA TRP A 17 6.96 -4.58 11.79
C TRP A 17 5.64 -4.62 12.54
N ARG A 18 5.40 -5.63 13.39
CA ARG A 18 4.21 -5.70 14.26
C ARG A 18 4.21 -4.62 15.34
N GLU A 19 5.37 -4.12 15.74
CA GLU A 19 5.47 -2.98 16.67
C GLU A 19 5.26 -1.63 15.97
N ARG A 20 5.66 -1.52 14.69
CA ARG A 20 5.52 -0.29 13.89
C ARG A 20 4.14 -0.13 13.26
N LEU A 21 3.52 -1.23 12.83
CA LEU A 21 2.26 -1.27 12.11
C LEU A 21 1.15 -1.79 13.03
N SER A 22 -0.06 -1.31 12.83
CA SER A 22 -1.24 -1.96 13.41
C SER A 22 -1.40 -3.39 12.88
N GLU A 23 -2.13 -4.22 13.61
CA GLU A 23 -2.41 -5.62 13.20
C GLU A 23 -3.02 -5.70 11.79
N GLU A 24 -3.88 -4.73 11.44
CA GLU A 24 -4.50 -4.66 10.12
C GLU A 24 -3.53 -4.22 9.03
N GLU A 25 -2.71 -3.18 9.27
CA GLU A 25 -1.66 -2.75 8.34
C GLU A 25 -0.63 -3.87 8.11
N TYR A 26 -0.22 -4.57 9.17
CA TYR A 26 0.70 -5.71 9.05
C TYR A 26 0.09 -6.83 8.20
N ARG A 27 -1.17 -7.18 8.47
CA ARG A 27 -1.87 -8.22 7.72
C ARG A 27 -2.00 -7.88 6.23
N VAL A 28 -2.31 -6.62 5.90
CA VAL A 28 -2.42 -6.19 4.51
C VAL A 28 -1.05 -6.14 3.83
N LEU A 29 -0.05 -5.50 4.44
CA LEU A 29 1.25 -5.25 3.82
C LEU A 29 2.18 -6.47 3.80
N ARG A 30 2.14 -7.32 4.83
CA ARG A 30 3.09 -8.45 4.99
C ARG A 30 2.43 -9.80 4.73
N GLU A 31 1.17 -9.97 5.11
CA GLU A 31 0.44 -11.24 4.92
C GLU A 31 -0.39 -11.28 3.63
N SER A 32 -0.24 -10.29 2.74
CA SER A 32 -1.02 -10.15 1.50
C SER A 32 -2.54 -10.17 1.75
N GLY A 33 -2.95 -9.67 2.92
CA GLY A 33 -4.35 -9.53 3.30
C GLY A 33 -5.04 -8.45 2.46
N THR A 34 -6.37 -8.52 2.44
CA THR A 34 -7.20 -7.46 1.86
C THR A 34 -8.08 -6.90 2.96
N GLU A 35 -8.04 -5.58 3.14
CA GLU A 35 -8.92 -4.87 4.08
C GLU A 35 -10.40 -5.05 3.69
N ALA A 36 -11.30 -4.80 4.63
CA ALA A 36 -12.73 -4.88 4.33
C ALA A 36 -13.12 -3.79 3.33
N LYS A 37 -14.13 -4.09 2.50
CA LYS A 37 -14.65 -3.11 1.54
C LYS A 37 -15.19 -1.89 2.29
N PHE A 38 -14.81 -0.68 1.86
CA PHE A 38 -15.16 0.61 2.48
C PHE A 38 -14.62 0.84 3.90
N SER A 39 -13.66 0.05 4.40
CA SER A 39 -13.05 0.30 5.73
C SER A 39 -11.84 1.22 5.69
N GLY A 40 -11.19 1.37 4.54
CA GLY A 40 -9.95 2.13 4.42
C GLY A 40 -10.16 3.64 4.55
N GLU A 41 -9.29 4.29 5.31
CA GLU A 41 -9.27 5.75 5.52
C GLU A 41 -9.24 6.53 4.19
N TYR A 42 -8.58 5.96 3.17
CA TYR A 42 -8.39 6.61 1.88
C TYR A 42 -9.45 6.28 0.82
N VAL A 43 -10.48 5.50 1.16
CA VAL A 43 -11.55 5.15 0.22
C VAL A 43 -12.25 6.44 -0.27
N ASP A 44 -12.73 7.27 0.65
CA ASP A 44 -13.40 8.56 0.34
C ASP A 44 -12.44 9.76 0.35
N HIS A 45 -11.13 9.55 0.55
CA HIS A 45 -10.15 10.64 0.58
C HIS A 45 -9.71 11.03 -0.84
N HIS A 46 -10.22 12.13 -1.37
CA HIS A 46 -9.89 12.65 -2.71
C HIS A 46 -9.28 14.05 -2.61
N PRO A 47 -8.00 14.17 -2.23
CA PRO A 47 -7.32 15.45 -2.23
C PRO A 47 -7.02 15.86 -3.67
N ASP A 48 -7.19 17.14 -4.00
CA ASP A 48 -6.87 17.67 -5.33
C ASP A 48 -5.37 17.61 -5.64
N ASP A 49 -4.52 17.66 -4.61
CA ASP A 49 -3.07 17.60 -4.70
C ASP A 49 -2.48 16.77 -3.54
N GLY A 50 -1.49 15.93 -3.82
CA GLY A 50 -0.81 15.11 -2.80
C GLY A 50 -0.20 13.83 -3.34
N GLU A 51 0.42 13.06 -2.44
CA GLU A 51 1.13 11.82 -2.74
C GLU A 51 0.69 10.72 -1.77
N TYR A 52 0.46 9.51 -2.28
CA TYR A 52 0.22 8.31 -1.50
C TYR A 52 1.54 7.55 -1.35
N ARG A 53 1.98 7.43 -0.11
CA ARG A 53 3.25 6.81 0.25
C ARG A 53 3.04 5.43 0.85
N CYS A 54 3.97 4.52 0.58
CA CYS A 54 4.03 3.22 1.22
C CYS A 54 4.13 3.40 2.74
N ARG A 55 3.21 2.79 3.49
CA ARG A 55 3.18 2.89 4.95
C ARG A 55 4.41 2.26 5.62
N ALA A 56 5.04 1.30 4.95
CA ALA A 56 6.22 0.61 5.45
C ALA A 56 7.52 1.42 5.22
N CYS A 57 7.86 1.71 3.96
CA CYS A 57 9.14 2.35 3.61
C CYS A 57 9.05 3.87 3.38
N GLY A 58 7.85 4.42 3.22
CA GLY A 58 7.65 5.85 2.94
C GLY A 58 7.83 6.26 1.48
N THR A 59 8.17 5.34 0.57
CA THR A 59 8.29 5.61 -0.87
C THR A 59 6.96 6.07 -1.46
N VAL A 60 6.99 7.07 -2.35
CA VAL A 60 5.80 7.53 -3.08
C VAL A 60 5.39 6.47 -4.10
N LEU A 61 4.15 6.00 -4.00
CA LEU A 61 3.61 4.94 -4.86
C LEU A 61 2.64 5.49 -5.90
N PHE A 62 1.78 6.44 -5.51
CA PHE A 62 0.75 7.00 -6.37
C PHE A 62 0.60 8.49 -6.11
N GLU A 63 0.26 9.25 -7.14
CA GLU A 63 -0.10 10.66 -7.02
C GLU A 63 -1.62 10.80 -6.79
N ALA A 64 -2.03 11.85 -6.08
CA ALA A 64 -3.45 12.08 -5.84
C ALA A 64 -4.25 12.35 -7.12
N GLU A 65 -3.62 12.99 -8.10
CA GLU A 65 -4.21 13.26 -9.42
C GLU A 65 -4.57 11.99 -10.20
N THR A 66 -3.93 10.86 -9.89
CA THR A 66 -4.20 9.59 -10.56
C THR A 66 -5.34 8.81 -9.90
N LYS A 67 -5.83 9.29 -8.75
CA LYS A 67 -6.95 8.68 -8.03
C LYS A 67 -8.27 8.92 -8.77
N TYR A 68 -9.09 7.87 -8.85
CA TYR A 68 -10.43 7.99 -9.43
C TYR A 68 -11.47 7.17 -8.64
N GLU A 69 -12.74 7.55 -8.77
CA GLU A 69 -13.85 6.85 -8.13
C GLU A 69 -14.25 5.62 -8.96
N SER A 70 -13.77 4.45 -8.56
CA SER A 70 -14.12 3.18 -9.21
C SER A 70 -15.44 2.58 -8.71
N GLY A 71 -15.92 2.97 -7.53
CA GLY A 71 -17.05 2.34 -6.84
C GLY A 71 -16.78 0.90 -6.36
N CYS A 72 -15.54 0.41 -6.46
CA CYS A 72 -15.20 -0.96 -6.06
C CYS A 72 -15.14 -1.13 -4.54
N GLY A 73 -14.97 -0.03 -3.81
CA GLY A 73 -14.89 0.05 -2.35
C GLY A 73 -13.48 -0.01 -1.77
N TRP A 74 -12.46 0.16 -2.61
CA TRP A 74 -11.06 0.41 -2.28
C TRP A 74 -10.57 1.62 -3.08
N PRO A 75 -9.53 2.34 -2.61
CA PRO A 75 -8.92 3.42 -3.39
C PRO A 75 -8.39 2.87 -4.72
N ALA A 76 -8.66 3.59 -5.81
CA ALA A 76 -8.28 3.18 -7.15
C ALA A 76 -7.48 4.29 -7.84
N PHE A 77 -6.40 3.89 -8.51
CA PHE A 77 -5.48 4.76 -9.23
C PHE A 77 -5.26 4.20 -10.62
N TYR A 78 -5.21 5.05 -11.64
CA TYR A 78 -4.97 4.59 -13.02
C TYR A 78 -3.49 4.54 -13.38
N ALA A 79 -2.62 5.20 -12.62
CA ALA A 79 -1.18 5.22 -12.80
C ALA A 79 -0.46 5.17 -11.45
N ALA A 80 0.68 4.48 -11.44
CA ALA A 80 1.58 4.33 -10.30
C ALA A 80 2.97 4.84 -10.72
N GLU A 81 3.78 5.21 -9.73
CA GLU A 81 5.18 5.57 -9.95
C GLU A 81 5.97 4.34 -10.43
N GLU A 82 6.45 4.36 -11.68
CA GLU A 82 7.00 3.18 -12.38
C GLU A 82 8.15 2.49 -11.64
N GLU A 83 8.97 3.24 -10.91
CA GLU A 83 10.12 2.71 -10.16
C GLU A 83 9.77 2.29 -8.72
N SER A 84 8.58 2.68 -8.23
CA SER A 84 8.17 2.48 -6.85
C SER A 84 7.29 1.25 -6.64
N VAL A 85 6.73 0.69 -7.72
CA VAL A 85 5.86 -0.48 -7.67
C VAL A 85 6.39 -1.65 -8.49
N THR A 86 6.24 -2.85 -7.95
CA THR A 86 6.50 -4.11 -8.65
C THR A 86 5.21 -4.92 -8.77
N THR A 87 5.02 -5.57 -9.91
CA THR A 87 3.84 -6.41 -10.16
C THR A 87 4.21 -7.88 -10.09
N THR A 88 3.54 -8.64 -9.22
CA THR A 88 3.71 -10.09 -9.08
C THR A 88 2.42 -10.81 -9.45
N ILE A 89 2.53 -12.01 -10.04
CA ILE A 89 1.35 -12.82 -10.35
C ILE A 89 0.87 -13.51 -9.09
N ASP A 90 -0.34 -13.19 -8.66
CA ASP A 90 -1.03 -13.84 -7.56
C ASP A 90 -2.01 -14.91 -8.10
N THR A 91 -1.80 -16.16 -7.70
CA THR A 91 -2.67 -17.30 -8.06
C THR A 91 -3.54 -17.78 -6.89
N SER A 92 -3.63 -17.00 -5.81
CA SER A 92 -4.44 -17.34 -4.64
C SER A 92 -5.94 -17.43 -4.98
N HIS A 93 -6.69 -18.15 -4.14
CA HIS A 93 -8.14 -18.36 -4.29
C HIS A 93 -8.57 -18.97 -5.64
N GLY A 94 -7.66 -19.63 -6.37
CA GLY A 94 -7.94 -20.24 -7.67
C GLY A 94 -8.17 -19.22 -8.80
N MET A 95 -7.82 -17.95 -8.57
CA MET A 95 -7.88 -16.88 -9.56
C MET A 95 -6.48 -16.51 -10.01
N ARG A 96 -6.33 -15.87 -11.17
CA ARG A 96 -5.07 -15.27 -11.60
C ARG A 96 -5.21 -13.75 -11.60
N ARG A 97 -4.50 -13.10 -10.69
CA ARG A 97 -4.49 -11.66 -10.48
C ARG A 97 -3.07 -11.12 -10.58
N THR A 98 -2.95 -9.82 -10.83
CA THR A 98 -1.68 -9.11 -10.72
C THR A 98 -1.71 -8.34 -9.41
N GLU A 99 -0.89 -8.78 -8.46
CA GLU A 99 -0.66 -8.09 -7.21
C GLU A 99 0.37 -6.97 -7.44
N VAL A 100 0.08 -5.78 -6.90
CA VAL A 100 0.99 -4.64 -6.93
C VAL A 100 1.62 -4.51 -5.55
N ARG A 101 2.95 -4.47 -5.48
CA ARG A 101 3.72 -4.30 -4.23
C ARG A 101 4.65 -3.10 -4.36
N CYS A 102 5.10 -2.58 -3.22
CA CYS A 102 6.25 -1.67 -3.21
C CYS A 102 7.47 -2.41 -3.76
N ALA A 103 8.26 -1.72 -4.59
CA ALA A 103 9.53 -2.20 -5.13
C ALA A 103 10.58 -2.46 -4.03
#